data_AF-A0A2E5KQ05-F1
#
_entry.id   AF-A0A2E5KQ05-F1
#
_cell.length_a   1.000
_cell.length_b   1.000
_cell.length_c   1.000
_cell.angle_alpha   90.00
_cell.angle_beta   90.00
_cell.angle_gamma   90.00
#
_symmetry.space_group_name_H-M   'P 1'
#
loop_
_entity.id
_entity.type
_entity.pdbx_description
1 polymer ?
#
loop_
_entity_poly.entity_id
_entity_poly.type
_entity_poly.pdbx_seq_one_letter_code
_entity_poly.pdbx_strand_id
1 'polypeptide(L)'
;MTNLERRFDLLWKATVKEREDVDAAMMILTNEHQFARHLKRKFRFDFCHEPSRTAIELQGGVWTHGAHVRPKQYKSDCEKALLARELMWATVALTTDMVTGEYVNRIIDLCLSRQFISGGHTDYVVHHPSPNAFPNPSVRVGEPSLLSRQVGQSKSRK
;
A
#
# COMPACT_ATOMS: atom_id res chain seq x y z
N MET A 1 -17.41 7.58 -16.00
CA MET A 1 -17.57 7.75 -14.56
C MET A 1 -18.87 7.09 -14.13
N THR A 2 -18.84 6.18 -13.16
CA THR A 2 -20.03 5.47 -12.62
C THR A 2 -20.88 6.38 -11.73
N ASN A 3 -22.11 5.94 -11.37
CA ASN A 3 -22.94 6.68 -10.40
C ASN A 3 -22.27 6.79 -9.02
N LEU A 4 -21.55 5.74 -8.60
CA LEU A 4 -20.82 5.72 -7.33
C LEU A 4 -19.65 6.70 -7.35
N GLU A 5 -18.84 6.71 -8.42
CA GLU A 5 -17.77 7.68 -8.62
C GLU A 5 -18.30 9.12 -8.65
N ARG A 6 -19.43 9.37 -9.33
CA ARG A 6 -20.06 10.69 -9.34
C ARG A 6 -20.48 11.15 -7.97
N ARG A 7 -21.10 10.27 -7.18
CA ARG A 7 -21.50 10.56 -5.81
C ARG A 7 -20.29 10.88 -4.94
N PHE A 8 -19.22 10.09 -5.06
CA PHE A 8 -17.98 10.31 -4.33
C PHE A 8 -17.35 11.67 -4.70
N ASP A 9 -17.21 11.97 -6.00
CA ASP A 9 -16.62 13.23 -6.47
C ASP A 9 -17.37 14.47 -5.98
N LEU A 10 -18.72 14.45 -6.02
CA LEU A 10 -19.54 15.53 -5.49
C LEU A 10 -19.36 15.70 -3.98
N LEU A 11 -19.33 14.59 -3.24
CA LEU A 11 -19.16 14.60 -1.80
C LEU A 11 -17.77 15.10 -1.41
N TRP A 12 -16.72 14.65 -2.09
CA TRP A 12 -15.35 15.15 -1.91
C TRP A 12 -15.29 16.67 -2.05
N LYS A 13 -15.83 17.19 -3.16
CA LYS A 13 -15.85 18.64 -3.44
C LYS A 13 -16.63 19.42 -2.39
N ALA A 14 -17.77 18.91 -1.94
CA ALA A 14 -18.56 19.53 -0.89
C ALA A 14 -17.80 19.57 0.44
N THR A 15 -17.23 18.43 0.88
CA THR A 15 -16.47 18.36 2.13
C THR A 15 -15.23 19.23 2.13
N VAL A 16 -14.47 19.25 1.02
CA VAL A 16 -13.30 20.14 0.88
C VAL A 16 -13.71 21.60 0.95
N LYS A 17 -14.85 21.99 0.34
CA LYS A 17 -15.36 23.37 0.39
C LYS A 17 -15.79 23.80 1.80
N GLU A 18 -16.28 22.85 2.61
CA GLU A 18 -16.73 23.09 3.98
C GLU A 18 -15.59 23.10 5.01
N ARG A 19 -14.41 22.57 4.67
CA ARG A 19 -13.23 22.51 5.54
C ARG A 19 -12.40 23.79 5.44
N GLU A 20 -12.40 24.60 6.49
CA GLU A 20 -11.61 25.85 6.55
C GLU A 20 -10.10 25.61 6.70
N ASP A 21 -9.69 24.45 7.22
CA ASP A 21 -8.30 24.04 7.44
C ASP A 21 -7.63 23.45 6.19
N VAL A 22 -8.33 23.41 5.05
CA VAL A 22 -7.86 22.81 3.81
C VAL A 22 -7.88 23.83 2.68
N ASP A 23 -6.74 24.03 2.02
CA ASP A 23 -6.72 24.72 0.73
C ASP A 23 -7.30 23.79 -0.35
N ALA A 24 -8.48 24.13 -0.87
CA ALA A 24 -9.17 23.36 -1.91
C ALA A 24 -8.31 23.15 -3.17
N ALA A 25 -7.43 24.09 -3.50
CA ALA A 25 -6.52 23.96 -4.64
C ALA A 25 -5.46 22.87 -4.43
N MET A 26 -5.14 22.54 -3.17
CA MET A 26 -4.21 21.50 -2.78
C MET A 26 -4.86 20.13 -2.55
N MET A 27 -6.18 20.03 -2.69
CA MET A 27 -6.95 18.80 -2.42
C MET A 27 -7.69 18.30 -3.68
N ILE A 28 -7.03 18.45 -4.83
CA ILE A 28 -7.53 18.02 -6.13
C ILE A 28 -7.26 16.52 -6.31
N LEU A 29 -8.28 15.78 -6.75
CA LEU A 29 -8.14 14.37 -7.12
C LEU A 29 -7.97 14.20 -8.62
N THR A 30 -7.06 13.32 -9.01
CA THR A 30 -6.91 12.80 -10.38
C THR A 30 -7.68 11.49 -10.49
N ASN A 31 -8.47 11.31 -11.53
CA ASN A 31 -9.15 10.06 -11.83
C ASN A 31 -8.32 9.17 -12.77
N GLU A 32 -8.54 7.84 -12.73
CA GLU A 32 -7.93 6.89 -13.67
C GLU A 32 -6.38 6.97 -13.74
N HIS A 33 -5.74 7.35 -12.63
CA HIS A 33 -4.31 7.61 -12.59
C HIS A 33 -3.50 6.32 -12.80
N GLN A 34 -2.62 6.31 -13.81
CA GLN A 34 -1.75 5.18 -14.13
C GLN A 34 -0.43 5.22 -13.36
N PHE A 35 -0.31 4.42 -12.30
CA PHE A 35 0.86 4.47 -11.41
C PHE A 35 1.97 3.45 -11.74
N ALA A 36 1.67 2.37 -12.46
CA ALA A 36 2.59 1.24 -12.68
C ALA A 36 3.05 1.08 -14.14
N ARG A 37 2.96 2.13 -14.96
CA ARG A 37 3.31 2.08 -16.40
C ARG A 37 4.76 1.66 -16.66
N HIS A 38 5.69 2.13 -15.84
CA HIS A 38 7.12 1.80 -15.94
C HIS A 38 7.40 0.31 -15.68
N LEU A 39 6.50 -0.38 -14.98
CA LEU A 39 6.52 -1.83 -14.76
C LEU A 39 5.74 -2.60 -15.84
N LYS A 40 5.42 -1.96 -16.97
CA LYS A 40 4.60 -2.52 -18.07
C LYS A 40 3.20 -2.95 -17.63
N ARG A 41 2.69 -2.38 -16.53
CA ARG A 41 1.31 -2.59 -16.05
C ARG A 41 0.42 -1.41 -16.42
N LYS A 42 -0.86 -1.69 -16.65
CA LYS A 42 -1.88 -0.70 -17.00
C LYS A 42 -2.86 -0.42 -15.85
N PHE A 43 -2.43 -0.65 -14.62
CA PHE A 43 -3.26 -0.42 -13.44
C PHE A 43 -3.60 1.06 -13.28
N ARG A 44 -4.83 1.32 -12.84
CA ARG A 44 -5.39 2.64 -12.59
C ARG A 44 -6.12 2.67 -11.26
N PHE A 45 -6.03 3.77 -10.54
CA PHE A 45 -6.88 4.06 -9.40
C PHE A 45 -8.15 4.77 -9.86
N ASP A 46 -9.28 4.57 -9.19
CA ASP A 46 -10.52 5.30 -9.51
C ASP A 46 -10.30 6.80 -9.26
N PHE A 47 -9.73 7.13 -8.09
CA PHE A 47 -9.24 8.46 -7.75
C PHE A 47 -7.89 8.38 -7.03
N CYS A 48 -7.11 9.44 -7.10
CA CYS A 48 -5.95 9.62 -6.23
C CYS A 48 -5.64 11.08 -5.94
N HIS A 49 -5.04 11.33 -4.79
CA HIS A 49 -4.39 12.58 -4.44
C HIS A 49 -2.87 12.38 -4.55
N GLU A 50 -2.32 12.75 -5.70
CA GLU A 50 -0.92 12.50 -6.09
C GLU A 50 0.11 13.05 -5.11
N PRO A 51 0.01 14.30 -4.60
CA PRO A 51 0.99 14.86 -3.66
C PRO A 51 1.19 14.00 -2.40
N SER A 52 0.11 13.41 -1.89
CA SER A 52 0.15 12.55 -0.70
C SER A 52 0.38 11.06 -1.02
N ARG A 53 0.41 10.70 -2.30
CA ARG A 53 0.30 9.32 -2.80
C ARG A 53 -0.83 8.55 -2.11
N THR A 54 -2.04 9.12 -2.07
CA THR A 54 -3.22 8.46 -1.53
C THR A 54 -4.15 8.08 -2.67
N ALA A 55 -4.45 6.80 -2.82
CA ALA A 55 -5.34 6.26 -3.82
C ALA A 55 -6.67 5.84 -3.18
N ILE A 56 -7.78 6.13 -3.85
CA ILE A 56 -9.14 5.76 -3.43
C ILE A 56 -9.73 4.83 -4.49
N GLU A 57 -10.18 3.66 -4.04
CA GLU A 57 -10.82 2.62 -4.85
C GLU A 57 -12.27 2.43 -4.38
N LEU A 58 -13.23 2.58 -5.29
CA LEU A 58 -14.65 2.47 -5.02
C LEU A 58 -15.14 1.08 -5.42
N GLN A 59 -15.37 0.25 -4.42
CA GLN A 59 -15.87 -1.11 -4.58
C GLN A 59 -17.40 -1.08 -4.71
N GLY A 60 -17.86 -0.89 -5.95
CA GLY A 60 -19.27 -1.00 -6.33
C GLY A 60 -19.74 -2.45 -6.40
N GLY A 61 -21.01 -2.69 -6.05
CA GLY A 61 -21.70 -3.93 -6.40
C GLY A 61 -21.21 -5.22 -5.73
N VAL A 62 -20.58 -5.11 -4.56
CA VAL A 62 -20.10 -6.24 -3.73
C VAL A 62 -21.19 -7.30 -3.51
N TRP A 63 -22.47 -6.90 -3.47
CA TRP A 63 -23.60 -7.77 -3.16
C TRP A 63 -24.55 -8.03 -4.34
N THR A 64 -24.41 -7.35 -5.49
CA THR A 64 -25.45 -7.35 -6.52
C THR A 64 -25.48 -8.61 -7.38
N HIS A 65 -24.45 -9.47 -7.37
CA HIS A 65 -24.38 -10.70 -8.20
C HIS A 65 -23.75 -11.91 -7.47
N GLY A 66 -23.78 -11.92 -6.13
CA GLY A 66 -23.13 -12.94 -5.29
C GLY A 66 -21.60 -12.76 -5.20
N ALA A 67 -20.98 -13.41 -4.22
CA ALA A 67 -19.53 -13.39 -3.96
C ALA A 67 -18.73 -14.17 -5.03
N HIS A 68 -19.07 -14.02 -6.30
CA HIS A 68 -18.37 -14.67 -7.41
C HIS A 68 -17.11 -13.87 -7.77
N VAL A 69 -16.15 -13.89 -6.86
CA VAL A 69 -14.81 -13.36 -7.12
C VAL A 69 -14.20 -14.19 -8.24
N ARG A 70 -14.06 -13.61 -9.44
CA ARG A 70 -13.37 -14.29 -10.54
C ARG A 70 -11.89 -14.44 -10.16
N PRO A 71 -11.32 -15.67 -10.09
CA PRO A 71 -9.96 -15.86 -9.59
C PRO A 71 -8.89 -15.03 -10.32
N LYS A 72 -9.08 -14.79 -11.62
CA LYS A 72 -8.20 -13.94 -12.42
C LYS A 72 -8.23 -12.48 -11.97
N GLN A 73 -9.41 -11.95 -11.66
CA GLN A 73 -9.58 -10.57 -11.20
C GLN A 73 -8.95 -10.41 -9.83
N TYR A 74 -9.24 -11.34 -8.91
CA TYR A 74 -8.64 -11.35 -7.57
C TYR A 74 -7.11 -11.33 -7.61
N LYS A 75 -6.49 -12.22 -8.40
CA LYS A 75 -5.03 -12.24 -8.56
C LYS A 75 -4.50 -10.90 -9.09
N SER A 76 -5.20 -10.31 -10.06
CA SER A 76 -4.86 -8.99 -10.61
C SER A 76 -4.97 -7.88 -9.57
N ASP A 77 -5.98 -7.93 -8.70
CA ASP A 77 -6.18 -6.95 -7.63
C ASP A 77 -5.13 -7.10 -6.52
N CYS A 78 -4.76 -8.33 -6.16
CA CYS A 78 -3.64 -8.59 -5.25
C CYS A 78 -2.34 -8.01 -5.79
N GLU A 79 -2.05 -8.21 -7.08
CA GLU A 79 -0.86 -7.66 -7.72
C GLU A 79 -0.91 -6.13 -7.78
N LYS A 80 -2.06 -5.54 -8.10
CA LYS A 80 -2.27 -4.08 -8.08
C LYS A 80 -2.00 -3.51 -6.69
N ALA A 81 -2.52 -4.15 -5.65
CA ALA A 81 -2.32 -3.72 -4.26
C ALA A 81 -0.85 -3.81 -3.84
N LEU A 82 -0.16 -4.89 -4.21
CA LEU A 82 1.27 -5.04 -3.93
C LEU A 82 2.09 -3.93 -4.61
N LEU A 83 1.90 -3.72 -5.92
CA LEU A 83 2.63 -2.69 -6.66
C LEU A 83 2.32 -1.28 -6.15
N ALA A 84 1.07 -1.01 -5.75
CA ALA A 84 0.72 0.28 -5.16
C ALA A 84 1.52 0.51 -3.87
N ARG A 85 1.65 -0.52 -3.04
CA ARG A 85 2.41 -0.45 -1.78
C ARG A 85 3.90 -0.26 -2.01
N GLU A 86 4.49 -1.00 -2.95
CA GLU A 86 5.90 -0.86 -3.35
C GLU A 86 6.21 0.54 -3.89
N LEU A 87 5.25 1.15 -4.58
CA LEU A 87 5.33 2.52 -5.09
C LEU A 87 4.86 3.56 -4.05
N MET A 88 4.81 3.18 -2.78
CA MET A 88 4.53 4.05 -1.63
C MET A 88 3.17 4.74 -1.66
N TRP A 89 2.19 4.17 -2.37
CA TRP A 89 0.80 4.59 -2.30
C TRP A 89 0.12 4.05 -1.05
N ALA A 90 -0.66 4.89 -0.39
CA ALA A 90 -1.68 4.46 0.56
C ALA A 90 -2.97 4.23 -0.20
N THR A 91 -3.44 2.98 -0.26
CA THR A 91 -4.69 2.62 -0.94
C THR A 91 -5.83 2.52 0.07
N VAL A 92 -6.93 3.23 -0.19
CA VAL A 92 -8.17 3.18 0.60
C VAL A 92 -9.27 2.60 -0.27
N ALA A 93 -9.85 1.49 0.16
CA ALA A 93 -11.01 0.89 -0.51
C ALA A 93 -12.29 1.31 0.23
N LEU A 94 -13.26 1.87 -0.50
CA LEU A 94 -14.59 2.19 0.02
C LEU A 94 -15.63 1.31 -0.65
N THR A 95 -16.46 0.64 0.14
CA THR A 95 -17.69 0.04 -0.38
C THR A 95 -18.74 1.10 -0.66
N THR A 96 -19.83 0.74 -1.35
CA THR A 96 -20.91 1.67 -1.68
C THR A 96 -21.46 2.41 -0.45
N ASP A 97 -21.64 1.72 0.67
CA ASP A 97 -22.19 2.28 1.91
C ASP A 97 -21.18 3.12 2.70
N MET A 98 -19.89 3.02 2.38
CA MET A 98 -18.83 3.83 2.98
C MET A 98 -18.65 5.18 2.28
N VAL A 99 -19.34 5.45 1.16
CA VAL A 99 -19.28 6.76 0.48
C VAL A 99 -20.16 7.77 1.24
N THR A 100 -19.62 8.24 2.36
CA THR A 100 -20.22 9.18 3.32
C THR A 100 -19.21 10.26 3.73
N GLY A 101 -19.70 11.38 4.25
CA GLY A 101 -18.85 12.52 4.62
C GLY A 101 -17.82 12.19 5.69
N GLU A 102 -18.12 11.23 6.57
CA GLU A 102 -17.17 10.72 7.58
C GLU A 102 -15.93 10.10 6.93
N TYR A 103 -16.11 9.16 5.99
CA TYR A 103 -14.98 8.52 5.32
C TYR A 103 -14.22 9.50 4.42
N VAL A 104 -14.91 10.44 3.79
CA VAL A 104 -14.25 11.51 3.02
C VAL A 104 -13.36 12.37 3.92
N ASN A 105 -13.84 12.80 5.09
CA ASN A 105 -13.01 13.52 6.07
C ASN A 105 -11.79 12.71 6.49
N ARG A 106 -11.95 11.43 6.80
CA ARG A 106 -10.83 10.55 7.16
C ARG A 106 -9.78 10.42 6.05
N ILE A 107 -10.21 10.42 4.79
CA ILE A 107 -9.29 10.39 3.64
C ILE A 107 -8.58 11.74 3.48
N ILE A 108 -9.28 12.86 3.68
CA ILE A 108 -8.66 14.20 3.69
C ILE A 108 -7.58 14.28 4.78
N ASP A 109 -7.88 13.81 5.99
CA ASP A 109 -6.91 13.78 7.09
C ASP A 109 -5.71 12.88 6.77
N LEU A 110 -5.95 11.74 6.11
CA LEU A 110 -4.87 10.88 5.60
C LEU A 110 -4.01 11.62 4.56
N CYS A 111 -4.61 12.34 3.62
CA CYS A 111 -3.89 13.14 2.62
C CYS A 111 -3.00 14.18 3.30
N LEU A 112 -3.53 14.94 4.25
CA LEU A 112 -2.80 15.96 5.01
C LEU A 112 -1.62 15.36 5.79
N SER A 113 -1.86 14.24 6.48
CA SER A 113 -0.80 13.55 7.26
C SER A 113 0.37 13.05 6.39
N ARG A 114 0.12 12.81 5.10
CA ARG A 114 1.08 12.23 4.15
C ARG A 114 1.78 13.24 3.25
N GLN A 115 1.33 14.50 3.22
CA GLN A 115 1.94 15.57 2.40
C GLN A 115 3.41 15.88 2.77
N PHE A 116 3.93 15.33 3.87
CA PHE A 116 5.34 15.51 4.31
C PHE A 116 6.36 14.52 3.72
N ILE A 117 5.95 13.54 2.90
CA ILE A 117 6.87 12.49 2.39
C ILE A 117 7.57 12.90 1.08
N SER A 118 7.19 14.00 0.43
CA SER A 118 7.71 14.41 -0.88
C SER A 118 8.91 15.36 -0.86
N GLY A 119 9.33 15.87 0.32
CA GLY A 119 10.55 16.68 0.47
C GLY A 119 11.84 15.88 0.63
N GLY A 120 11.73 14.57 0.90
CA GLY A 120 12.86 13.65 0.94
C GLY A 120 12.78 12.72 -0.26
N HIS A 121 13.51 13.06 -1.32
CA HIS A 121 13.92 12.08 -2.32
C HIS A 121 14.78 11.04 -1.58
N THR A 122 14.14 10.06 -0.94
CA THR A 122 14.83 8.82 -0.64
C THR A 122 14.86 8.09 -1.97
N ASP A 123 16.07 8.05 -2.54
CA ASP A 123 16.46 7.13 -3.58
C ASP A 123 16.07 5.72 -3.13
N TYR A 124 14.81 5.33 -3.36
CA TYR A 124 14.41 3.95 -3.28
C TYR A 124 14.91 3.31 -4.58
N VAL A 125 16.23 3.09 -4.63
CA VAL A 125 16.84 2.17 -5.57
C VAL A 125 16.26 0.81 -5.21
N VAL A 126 15.34 0.34 -6.04
CA VAL A 126 14.96 -1.07 -6.03
C VAL A 126 16.24 -1.83 -6.36
N HIS A 127 16.95 -2.29 -5.34
CA HIS A 127 17.91 -3.36 -5.51
C HIS A 127 17.09 -4.57 -5.93
N HIS A 128 16.95 -4.76 -7.24
CA HIS A 128 16.55 -6.05 -7.78
C HIS A 128 17.51 -7.06 -7.17
N PRO A 129 17.05 -8.01 -6.33
CA PRO A 129 17.91 -9.10 -5.92
C PRO A 129 18.36 -9.77 -7.22
N SER A 130 19.68 -9.89 -7.40
CA SER A 130 20.26 -10.65 -8.50
C SER A 130 19.53 -11.99 -8.60
N PRO A 131 19.23 -12.50 -9.81
CA PRO A 131 18.53 -13.78 -9.99
C PRO A 131 19.18 -14.98 -9.26
N ASN A 132 20.41 -14.83 -8.77
CA ASN A 132 21.19 -15.83 -8.06
C ASN A 132 21.13 -15.72 -6.52
N ALA A 133 20.24 -14.91 -5.93
CA ALA A 133 20.18 -14.72 -4.48
C ALA A 133 19.36 -15.79 -3.71
N PHE A 134 18.99 -16.90 -4.34
CA PHE A 134 18.48 -18.05 -3.60
C PHE A 134 19.65 -18.84 -3.01
N PRO A 135 19.79 -18.93 -1.68
CA PRO A 135 20.77 -19.85 -1.10
C PRO A 135 20.40 -21.28 -1.49
N ASN A 136 21.39 -21.99 -2.02
CA ASN A 136 21.36 -23.41 -2.36
C ASN A 136 20.76 -24.23 -1.20
N PRO A 137 19.70 -25.05 -1.40
CA PRO A 137 19.02 -25.77 -0.31
C PRO A 137 19.81 -26.93 0.30
N SER A 138 21.14 -26.95 0.15
CA SER A 138 22.00 -28.04 0.62
C SER A 138 22.62 -27.83 2.01
N VAL A 139 22.14 -26.88 2.82
CA VAL A 139 22.52 -26.82 4.25
C VAL A 139 21.57 -27.71 5.06
N ARG A 140 22.01 -28.93 5.33
CA ARG A 140 21.33 -29.84 6.27
C ARG A 140 21.35 -29.23 7.66
N VAL A 141 20.17 -29.14 8.27
CA VAL A 141 20.00 -28.81 9.70
C VAL A 141 20.52 -29.99 10.51
N GLY A 142 21.58 -29.76 11.29
CA GLY A 142 22.00 -30.67 12.35
C GLY A 142 23.52 -30.74 12.52
N GLU A 143 24.06 -29.98 13.46
CA GLU A 143 25.06 -30.44 14.42
C GLU A 143 24.98 -29.60 15.71
N PRO A 144 24.95 -30.21 16.91
CA PRO A 144 24.95 -29.50 18.19
C PRO A 144 26.37 -29.05 18.55
N SER A 145 26.49 -27.83 19.10
CA SER A 145 27.80 -27.26 19.45
C SER A 145 28.48 -28.05 20.57
N LEU A 146 29.68 -28.54 20.28
CA LEU A 146 30.60 -29.09 21.27
C LEU A 146 31.27 -27.92 22.01
N LEU A 147 30.76 -27.61 23.19
CA LEU A 147 31.52 -26.95 24.26
C LEU A 147 32.71 -27.87 24.61
N SER A 148 33.89 -27.49 24.16
CA SER A 148 35.13 -28.15 24.50
C SER A 148 35.44 -27.97 25.99
N ARG A 149 35.33 -29.08 26.72
CA ARG A 149 36.03 -29.30 27.99
C ARG A 149 37.54 -29.23 27.75
N GLN A 150 38.24 -28.40 28.51
CA GLN A 150 39.60 -28.67 28.96
C GLN A 150 39.63 -28.48 30.48
N VAL A 151 39.52 -29.60 31.21
CA VAL A 151 40.64 -30.26 31.93
C VAL A 151 41.07 -29.47 33.16
N GLY A 152 40.62 -29.95 34.32
CA GLY A 152 41.29 -29.67 35.59
C GLY A 152 42.47 -30.61 35.80
N GLN A 153 43.53 -30.13 36.44
CA GLN A 153 44.33 -30.92 37.37
C GLN A 153 44.79 -30.07 38.55
N SER A 154 44.59 -30.66 39.73
CA SER A 154 44.94 -30.25 41.09
C SER A 154 46.43 -30.01 41.34
N LYS A 155 46.76 -29.24 42.39
CA LYS A 155 47.65 -29.72 43.46
C LYS A 155 47.54 -28.89 44.76
N SER A 156 47.61 -29.65 45.85
CA SER A 156 47.51 -29.34 47.28
C SER A 156 48.77 -28.66 47.87
N ARG A 157 48.59 -27.90 48.97
CA ARG A 157 49.31 -28.02 50.28
C ARG A 157 48.75 -26.97 51.26
N LYS A 158 48.18 -27.41 52.38
CA LYS A 158 48.72 -27.33 53.76
C LYS A 158 48.94 -25.91 54.24
#